data_AF-A0A1L8CFS1-F1
#
_entry.id   AF-A0A1L8CFS1-F1
#
_cell.length_a   1.000
_cell.length_b   1.000
_cell.length_c   1.000
_cell.angle_alpha   90.00
_cell.angle_beta   90.00
_cell.angle_gamma   90.00
#
_symmetry.space_group_name_H-M   'P 1'
#
loop_
_entity.id
_entity.type
_entity.pdbx_description
1 polymer ?
#
loop_
_entity_poly.entity_id
_entity_poly.type
_entity_poly.pdbx_seq_one_letter_code
_entity_poly.pdbx_strand_id
1 'polypeptide(L)'
;MQRKLTTGSWIKLKRFLQISLKILSERAVKFYINSDSNANIMWNAFINGATTIDAEKISNMNAPELSVFVYAMKKRIESQRNLYSGMLGGV
;
A
#
# COMPACT_ATOMS: atom_id res chain seq x y z
N MET A 1 12.36 12.15 19.81
CA MET A 1 13.08 13.07 18.90
C MET A 1 12.76 12.67 17.45
N GLN A 2 11.66 13.19 16.88
CA GLN A 2 11.23 12.86 15.51
C GLN A 2 11.98 13.77 14.51
N ARG A 3 12.83 13.18 13.66
CA ARG A 3 13.49 13.89 12.57
C ARG A 3 12.44 14.24 11.50
N LYS A 4 12.07 15.52 11.38
CA LYS A 4 11.26 16.03 10.26
C LYS A 4 12.08 15.89 8.97
N LEU A 5 11.66 14.98 8.09
CA LEU A 5 12.24 14.83 6.76
C LEU A 5 11.77 16.01 5.89
N THR A 6 12.72 16.84 5.47
CA THR A 6 12.50 18.03 4.64
C THR A 6 12.00 17.65 3.25
N THR A 7 11.28 18.58 2.62
CA THR A 7 10.57 18.47 1.33
C THR A 7 11.39 17.84 0.19
N GLY A 8 12.72 17.97 0.21
CA GLY A 8 13.62 17.33 -0.76
C GLY A 8 13.76 15.80 -0.63
N SER A 9 13.49 15.23 0.55
CA SER A 9 13.48 13.78 0.77
C SER A 9 12.31 13.08 0.07
N TRP A 10 11.20 13.81 -0.11
CA TRP A 10 9.94 13.30 -0.67
C TRP A 10 10.00 13.17 -2.20
N ILE A 11 10.61 14.15 -2.87
CA ILE A 11 10.83 14.11 -4.33
C ILE A 11 11.78 12.96 -4.68
N LYS A 12 12.81 12.74 -3.85
CA LYS A 12 13.73 11.60 -4.02
C LYS A 12 13.03 10.26 -3.87
N LEU A 13 12.12 10.11 -2.91
CA LEU A 13 11.44 8.84 -2.66
C LEU A 13 10.37 8.55 -3.73
N LYS A 14 9.62 9.55 -4.19
CA LYS A 14 8.72 9.41 -5.35
C LYS A 14 9.48 9.05 -6.63
N ARG A 15 10.59 9.76 -6.93
CA ARG A 15 11.46 9.39 -8.06
C ARG A 15 12.09 8.00 -7.90
N PHE A 16 12.46 7.62 -6.68
CA PHE A 16 13.03 6.30 -6.40
C PHE A 16 12.00 5.19 -6.65
N LEU A 17 10.76 5.37 -6.21
CA LEU A 17 9.68 4.43 -6.51
C LEU A 17 9.37 4.35 -8.02
N GLN A 18 9.55 5.45 -8.75
CA GLN A 18 9.23 5.52 -10.18
C GLN A 18 10.32 4.91 -11.09
N ILE A 19 11.55 4.73 -10.61
CA ILE A 19 12.71 4.26 -11.40
C ILE A 19 13.30 2.95 -10.84
N SER A 20 12.91 2.54 -9.63
CA SER A 20 13.47 1.35 -8.98
C SER A 20 12.92 0.06 -9.60
N LEU A 21 13.80 -0.83 -10.03
CA LEU A 21 13.48 -2.24 -10.33
C LEU A 21 13.46 -3.13 -9.08
N LYS A 22 13.69 -2.55 -7.89
CA LYS A 22 13.79 -3.31 -6.63
C LYS A 22 12.44 -3.41 -5.95
N ILE A 23 12.13 -4.63 -5.51
CA ILE A 23 11.02 -4.94 -4.61
C ILE A 23 11.24 -4.21 -3.28
N LEU A 24 10.19 -3.62 -2.74
CA LEU A 24 10.22 -2.95 -1.45
C LEU A 24 10.01 -3.95 -0.32
N SER A 25 10.67 -3.73 0.81
CA SER A 25 10.33 -4.42 2.05
C SER A 25 8.96 -3.95 2.58
N GLU A 26 8.25 -4.80 3.33
CA GLU A 26 6.97 -4.41 3.94
C GLU A 26 7.08 -3.17 4.83
N ARG A 27 8.23 -2.99 5.51
CA ARG A 27 8.50 -1.78 6.31
C ARG A 27 8.52 -0.52 5.45
N ALA A 28 9.16 -0.59 4.28
CA ALA A 28 9.21 0.52 3.34
C ALA A 28 7.83 0.81 2.74
N VAL A 29 7.06 -0.24 2.42
CA VAL A 29 5.67 -0.09 1.95
C VAL A 29 4.78 0.58 3.00
N LYS A 30 4.82 0.11 4.25
CA LYS A 30 4.07 0.72 5.36
C LYS A 30 4.45 2.19 5.54
N PHE A 31 5.75 2.48 5.50
CA PHE A 31 6.22 3.86 5.57
C PHE A 31 5.66 4.70 4.42
N TYR A 32 5.70 4.21 3.18
CA TYR A 32 5.13 4.89 2.02
C TYR A 32 3.63 5.18 2.19
N ILE A 33 2.82 4.16 2.49
CA ILE A 33 1.37 4.30 2.68
C ILE A 33 1.02 5.29 3.80
N ASN A 34 1.81 5.32 4.88
CA ASN A 34 1.55 6.20 6.01
C ASN A 34 2.10 7.62 5.83
N SER A 35 3.01 7.82 4.88
CA SER A 35 3.70 9.10 4.70
C SER A 35 3.11 9.95 3.58
N ASP A 36 2.54 9.33 2.54
CA ASP A 36 1.84 10.03 1.46
C ASP A 36 0.32 9.93 1.66
N SER A 37 -0.36 11.07 1.82
CA SER A 37 -1.81 11.13 2.07
C SER A 37 -2.64 10.53 0.94
N ASN A 38 -2.22 10.71 -0.31
CA ASN A 38 -2.93 10.17 -1.47
C ASN A 38 -2.74 8.66 -1.55
N ALA A 39 -1.53 8.18 -1.29
CA ALA A 39 -1.26 6.75 -1.17
C ALA A 39 -2.07 6.14 -0.01
N ASN A 40 -2.13 6.82 1.13
CA ASN A 40 -2.91 6.37 2.28
C ASN A 40 -4.38 6.16 1.91
N ILE A 41 -5.03 7.19 1.34
CA ILE A 41 -6.45 7.14 0.98
C ILE A 41 -6.70 6.04 -0.06
N MET A 42 -5.92 6.01 -1.14
CA MET A 42 -6.12 5.04 -2.23
C MET A 42 -5.91 3.59 -1.76
N TRP A 43 -4.82 3.31 -1.06
CA TRP A 43 -4.50 1.94 -0.64
C TRP A 43 -5.38 1.47 0.50
N ASN A 44 -5.77 2.34 1.44
CA ASN A 44 -6.73 1.97 2.48
C ASN A 44 -8.13 1.73 1.88
N ALA A 45 -8.57 2.53 0.91
CA ALA A 45 -9.81 2.26 0.19
C ALA A 45 -9.77 0.89 -0.51
N PHE A 46 -8.62 0.54 -1.11
CA PHE A 46 -8.45 -0.77 -1.74
C PHE A 46 -8.44 -1.92 -0.72
N ILE A 47 -7.71 -1.76 0.40
CA ILE A 47 -7.62 -2.74 1.49
C ILE A 47 -9.00 -3.02 2.09
N ASN A 48 -9.82 -1.99 2.25
CA ASN A 48 -11.18 -2.12 2.79
C ASN A 48 -12.20 -2.58 1.75
N GLY A 49 -11.79 -2.77 0.49
CA GLY A 49 -12.67 -3.22 -0.59
C GLY A 49 -13.59 -2.14 -1.18
N ALA A 50 -13.40 -0.87 -0.82
CA ALA A 50 -14.14 0.27 -1.38
C ALA A 50 -13.72 0.61 -2.83
N THR A 51 -12.55 0.14 -3.27
CA THR A 51 -12.10 0.28 -4.65
C THR A 51 -11.41 -1.00 -5.14
N THR A 52 -11.29 -1.12 -6.46
CA THR A 52 -10.60 -2.20 -7.15
C THR A 52 -9.49 -1.62 -8.03
N ILE A 53 -8.50 -2.45 -8.33
CA ILE A 53 -7.43 -2.13 -9.27
C ILE A 53 -7.62 -3.11 -10.42
N ASP A 54 -7.77 -2.57 -11.63
CA ASP A 54 -7.94 -3.37 -12.84
C ASP A 54 -6.63 -4.07 -13.26
N ALA A 55 -6.77 -5.08 -14.11
CA ALA A 55 -5.64 -5.88 -14.58
C ALA A 55 -4.66 -5.06 -15.44
N GLU A 56 -5.17 -4.10 -16.20
CA GLU A 56 -4.35 -3.21 -17.04
C GLU A 56 -3.39 -2.38 -16.20
N LYS A 57 -3.90 -1.76 -15.12
CA LYS A 57 -3.10 -0.97 -14.18
C LYS A 57 -2.06 -1.84 -13.48
N ILE A 58 -2.40 -3.08 -13.11
CA ILE A 58 -1.44 -4.03 -12.52
C ILE A 58 -0.32 -4.35 -13.52
N SER A 59 -0.66 -4.61 -14.79
CA SER A 59 0.33 -4.94 -15.83
C SER A 59 1.32 -3.81 -16.09
N ASN A 60 0.90 -2.57 -15.83
CA ASN A 60 1.71 -1.36 -15.99
C ASN A 60 2.47 -0.95 -14.72
N MET A 61 2.33 -1.69 -13.60
CA MET A 61 3.05 -1.37 -12.35
C MET A 61 4.52 -1.76 -12.42
N ASN A 62 5.37 -0.91 -11.85
CA ASN A 62 6.77 -1.26 -11.60
C ASN A 62 6.93 -2.13 -10.33
N ALA A 63 8.14 -2.67 -10.12
CA ALA A 63 8.40 -3.58 -8.99
C ALA A 63 8.07 -2.96 -7.59
N PRO A 64 8.36 -1.68 -7.32
CA PRO A 64 7.90 -1.00 -6.11
C PRO A 64 6.39 -0.94 -5.97
N GLU A 65 5.67 -0.56 -7.03
CA GLU A 65 4.21 -0.48 -7.04
C GLU A 65 3.57 -1.86 -6.82
N LEU A 66 4.11 -2.90 -7.47
CA LEU A 66 3.72 -4.29 -7.23
C LEU A 66 3.97 -4.72 -5.78
N SER A 67 5.04 -4.23 -5.13
CA SER A 67 5.29 -4.51 -3.71
C SER A 67 4.20 -3.90 -2.82
N VAL A 68 3.74 -2.70 -3.15
CA VAL A 68 2.62 -2.05 -2.45
C VAL A 68 1.32 -2.79 -2.71
N PHE A 69 1.06 -3.19 -3.95
CA PHE A 69 -0.12 -3.97 -4.33
C PHE A 69 -0.19 -5.32 -3.59
N VAL A 70 0.90 -6.08 -3.58
CA VAL A 70 0.97 -7.37 -2.86
C VAL A 70 0.73 -7.18 -1.37
N TYR A 71 1.33 -6.15 -0.76
CA TYR A 71 1.08 -5.82 0.64
C TYR A 71 -0.39 -5.49 0.89
N ALA A 72 -1.00 -4.64 0.06
CA ALA A 72 -2.39 -4.24 0.19
C ALA A 72 -3.34 -5.42 -0.01
N MET A 73 -3.05 -6.33 -0.94
CA MET A 73 -3.81 -7.57 -1.14
C MET A 73 -3.80 -8.46 0.10
N LYS A 74 -2.64 -8.67 0.74
CA LYS A 74 -2.56 -9.42 2.00
C LYS A 74 -3.43 -8.78 3.08
N LYS A 75 -3.36 -7.46 3.23
CA LYS A 75 -4.17 -6.73 4.21
C LYS A 75 -5.66 -6.77 3.91
N ARG A 76 -6.06 -6.76 2.64
CA ARG A 76 -7.45 -6.94 2.23
C ARG A 76 -7.97 -8.31 2.65
N ILE A 77 -7.21 -9.37 2.41
CA ILE A 77 -7.58 -10.73 2.79
C ILE A 77 -7.70 -10.85 4.32
N GLU A 78 -6.76 -10.28 5.08
CA GLU A 78 -6.84 -10.22 6.55
C GLU A 78 -8.10 -9.47 7.02
N SER A 79 -8.39 -8.30 6.43
CA SER A 79 -9.57 -7.51 6.77
C SER A 79 -10.88 -8.27 6.50
N GLN A 80 -10.98 -8.91 5.34
CA GLN A 80 -12.13 -9.74 4.98
C GLN A 80 -12.28 -10.93 5.93
N ARG A 81 -11.18 -11.63 6.25
CA ARG A 81 -11.19 -12.74 7.22
C ARG A 81 -11.71 -12.30 8.58
N ASN A 82 -11.27 -11.15 9.08
CA ASN A 82 -11.71 -10.62 10.36
C ASN A 82 -13.21 -10.29 10.36
N LEU A 83 -13.73 -9.74 9.26
CA LEU A 83 -15.17 -9.51 9.09
C LEU A 83 -15.94 -10.84 9.10
N TYR A 84 -15.51 -11.83 8.33
CA TYR A 84 -16.16 -13.14 8.28
C TYR A 84 -16.09 -13.89 9.62
N SER A 85 -14.95 -13.84 10.33
CA SER A 85 -14.83 -14.45 11.66
C SER A 85 -15.73 -13.77 12.69
N GLY A 86 -15.90 -12.45 12.59
CA GLY A 86 -16.84 -11.71 13.45
C GLY A 86 -18.30 -12.04 13.19
N MET A 87 -18.65 -12.38 11.94
CA MET A 87 -20.01 -12.81 11.58
C MET A 87 -20.31 -14.26 11.97
N LEU A 88 -19.31 -15.15 11.93
CA LEU A 88 -19.45 -16.56 12.28
C LEU A 88 -19.27 -16.86 13.78
N GLY A 89 -18.59 -15.98 14.52
CA GLY A 89 -18.37 -16.09 15.97
C GLY A 89 -19.47 -15.46 16.83
N GLY A 90 -20.59 -15.05 16.23
CA GLY A 90 -21.75 -14.47 16.91
C GLY A 90 -22.89 -15.46 17.15
N VAL A 91 -22.58 -16.73 17.43
CA VAL A 91 -23.53 -17.77 17.86
C VAL A 91 -23.08 -18.35 19.20
#